data_AF-A0A518EVV3-F1
#
_entry.id   AF-A0A518EVV3-F1
#
_cell.length_a   1.000
_cell.length_b   1.000
_cell.length_c   1.000
_cell.angle_alpha   90.00
_cell.angle_beta   90.00
_cell.angle_gamma   90.00
#
_symmetry.space_group_name_H-M   'P 1'
#
loop_
_entity.id
_entity.type
_entity.pdbx_description
1 polymer ?
#
loop_
_entity_poly.entity_id
_entity_poly.type
_entity_poly.pdbx_seq_one_letter_code
_entity_poly.pdbx_strand_id
1 'polypeptide(L)'
;MATTWTISRRQGVCAKTGHEFGDGERHVSMLLVQGSALERMDVSMAAWREMHARMEAKDPEADEPLFWWMTRHEVTKRKTVQLDMESLSQLFVQLEGREEIQVRELRYVLCLLLMRKRRVKVEKVLRENGEESFLVKRPKEDQRYKVYVYDFEPERLDEVRAQLQAIFDGAEGPAGIRLSDGEESDEAASSVEGTSADETSSDDTPEDTPDEDSLDEEE
;
A
#
# COMPACT_ATOMS: atom_id res chain seq x y z
N MET A 1 -7.85 28.60 -12.18
CA MET A 1 -8.97 28.34 -11.25
C MET A 1 -8.72 26.98 -10.62
N ALA A 2 -8.54 26.92 -9.30
CA ALA A 2 -8.32 25.66 -8.61
C ALA A 2 -9.61 24.84 -8.66
N THR A 3 -9.68 23.87 -9.57
CA THR A 3 -10.73 22.85 -9.54
C THR A 3 -10.52 22.01 -8.30
N THR A 4 -11.38 22.21 -7.30
CA THR A 4 -11.43 21.44 -6.07
C THR A 4 -11.62 19.97 -6.41
N TRP A 5 -10.56 19.18 -6.23
CA TRP A 5 -10.64 17.74 -6.32
C TRP A 5 -11.41 17.21 -5.11
N THR A 6 -12.53 16.52 -5.36
CA THR A 6 -13.30 15.84 -4.31
C THR A 6 -12.97 14.37 -4.34
N ILE A 7 -12.36 13.87 -3.28
CA ILE A 7 -12.27 12.44 -3.00
C ILE A 7 -13.35 12.13 -1.99
N SER A 8 -14.26 11.20 -2.34
CA SER A 8 -15.16 10.63 -1.34
C SER A 8 -14.32 9.90 -0.28
N ARG A 9 -14.52 10.24 0.98
CA ARG A 9 -13.90 9.54 2.10
C ARG A 9 -14.45 8.12 2.18
N ARG A 10 -13.71 7.24 2.87
CA ARG A 10 -14.18 5.91 3.27
C ARG A 10 -15.61 5.98 3.79
N GLN A 11 -16.48 5.16 3.21
CA GLN A 11 -17.88 5.10 3.58
C GLN A 11 -18.07 3.93 4.57
N GLY A 12 -18.82 4.16 5.64
CA GLY A 12 -19.20 3.09 6.57
C GLY A 12 -20.30 2.18 6.01
N VAL A 13 -20.64 2.34 4.73
CA VAL A 13 -21.75 1.67 4.05
C VAL A 13 -21.30 1.18 2.67
N CYS A 14 -21.89 0.07 2.24
CA CYS A 14 -21.78 -0.42 0.87
C CYS A 14 -22.49 0.54 -0.09
N ALA A 15 -21.77 1.11 -1.05
CA ALA A 15 -22.32 2.06 -2.01
C ALA A 15 -23.39 1.46 -2.94
N LYS A 16 -23.39 0.14 -3.18
CA LYS A 16 -24.38 -0.53 -4.03
C LYS A 16 -25.64 -0.96 -3.28
N THR A 17 -25.52 -1.36 -2.02
CA THR A 17 -26.65 -1.94 -1.24
C THR A 17 -27.12 -1.06 -0.09
N GLY A 18 -26.37 -0.03 0.29
CA GLY A 18 -26.63 0.80 1.46
C GLY A 18 -26.36 0.11 2.81
N HIS A 19 -25.85 -1.12 2.79
CA HIS A 19 -25.59 -1.89 4.01
C HIS A 19 -24.44 -1.28 4.82
N GLU A 20 -24.66 -1.00 6.10
CA GLU A 20 -23.60 -0.58 7.03
C GLU A 20 -22.63 -1.73 7.30
N PHE A 21 -21.33 -1.46 7.16
CA PHE A 21 -20.29 -2.44 7.43
C PHE A 21 -20.11 -2.67 8.93
N GLY A 22 -20.05 -3.93 9.35
CA GLY A 22 -19.71 -4.31 10.72
C GLY A 22 -18.22 -4.13 11.04
N ASP A 23 -17.87 -4.06 12.33
CA ASP A 23 -16.46 -4.00 12.74
C ASP A 23 -15.69 -5.26 12.32
N GLY A 24 -14.51 -5.07 11.73
CA GLY A 24 -13.69 -6.11 11.10
C GLY A 24 -14.21 -6.65 9.77
N GLU A 25 -15.36 -6.19 9.27
CA GLU A 25 -15.98 -6.72 8.04
C GLU A 25 -15.11 -6.47 6.82
N ARG A 26 -14.86 -7.52 6.04
CA ARG A 26 -14.12 -7.40 4.77
C ARG A 26 -15.01 -6.79 3.71
N HIS A 27 -14.47 -5.85 2.98
CA HIS A 27 -15.11 -5.23 1.83
C HIS A 27 -14.07 -4.90 0.76
N VAL A 28 -14.54 -4.47 -0.42
CA VAL A 28 -13.69 -4.02 -1.51
C VAL A 28 -13.82 -2.52 -1.63
N SER A 29 -12.69 -1.83 -1.66
CA SER A 29 -12.61 -0.43 -2.03
C SER A 29 -12.13 -0.34 -3.47
N MET A 30 -12.68 0.61 -4.22
CA MET A 30 -12.30 0.85 -5.60
C MET A 30 -12.21 2.34 -5.90
N LEU A 31 -11.35 2.67 -6.86
CA LEU A 31 -11.21 4.00 -7.42
C LEU A 31 -11.89 4.06 -8.77
N LEU A 32 -12.73 5.06 -8.95
CA LEU A 32 -13.36 5.38 -10.23
C LEU A 32 -12.89 6.77 -10.67
N VAL A 33 -12.74 6.95 -11.97
CA VAL A 33 -12.55 8.27 -12.58
C VAL A 33 -13.92 8.74 -13.03
N GLN A 34 -14.46 9.77 -12.39
CA GLN A 34 -15.69 10.45 -12.81
C GLN A 34 -15.38 11.88 -13.24
N GLY A 35 -15.40 12.10 -14.56
CA GLY A 35 -15.00 13.39 -15.13
C GLY A 35 -13.57 13.75 -14.71
N SER A 36 -13.42 14.87 -13.99
CA SER A 36 -12.13 15.34 -13.47
C SER A 36 -11.85 14.93 -12.02
N ALA A 37 -12.62 13.99 -11.46
CA ALA A 37 -12.50 13.54 -10.07
C ALA A 37 -12.18 12.05 -9.96
N LEU A 38 -11.38 11.71 -8.95
CA LEU A 38 -11.19 10.34 -8.49
C LEU A 38 -12.09 10.08 -7.28
N GLU A 39 -12.98 9.11 -7.42
CA GLU A 39 -13.93 8.73 -6.38
C GLU A 39 -13.57 7.37 -5.81
N ARG A 40 -13.49 7.29 -4.47
CA ARG A 40 -13.44 6.01 -3.76
C ARG A 40 -14.87 5.52 -3.54
N MET A 41 -15.13 4.28 -3.96
CA MET A 41 -16.37 3.56 -3.69
C MET A 41 -16.06 2.30 -2.88
N ASP A 42 -16.80 2.09 -1.79
CA ASP A 42 -16.68 0.91 -0.93
C ASP A 42 -17.89 0.00 -1.16
N VAL A 43 -17.66 -1.29 -1.45
CA VAL A 43 -18.73 -2.27 -1.71
C VAL A 43 -18.52 -3.54 -0.91
N SER A 44 -19.62 -4.12 -0.42
CA SER A 44 -19.58 -5.39 0.30
C SER A 44 -19.06 -6.51 -0.60
N MET A 45 -18.55 -7.59 0.01
CA MET A 45 -18.08 -8.75 -0.74
C MET A 45 -19.17 -9.38 -1.61
N ALA A 46 -20.43 -9.28 -1.20
CA ALA A 46 -21.56 -9.77 -2.00
C ALA A 46 -21.74 -8.92 -3.28
N ALA A 47 -21.82 -7.59 -3.12
CA ALA A 47 -21.94 -6.66 -4.25
C ALA A 47 -20.73 -6.75 -5.18
N TRP A 48 -19.53 -6.92 -4.64
CA TRP A 48 -18.31 -7.10 -5.43
C TRP A 48 -18.38 -8.33 -6.32
N ARG A 49 -18.83 -9.49 -5.83
CA ARG A 49 -18.92 -10.71 -6.66
C ARG A 49 -19.83 -10.51 -7.86
N GLU A 50 -20.95 -9.82 -7.68
CA GLU A 50 -21.88 -9.52 -8.77
C GLU A 50 -21.27 -8.56 -9.79
N MET A 51 -20.61 -7.49 -9.33
CA MET A 51 -19.91 -6.55 -10.22
C MET A 51 -18.78 -7.24 -10.98
N HIS A 52 -17.97 -8.04 -10.28
CA HIS A 52 -16.85 -8.76 -10.86
C HIS A 52 -17.30 -9.75 -11.93
N ALA A 53 -18.39 -10.48 -11.69
CA ALA A 53 -18.96 -11.38 -12.69
C ALA A 53 -19.42 -10.63 -13.96
N ARG A 54 -19.99 -9.42 -13.82
CA ARG A 54 -20.35 -8.57 -14.97
C ARG A 54 -19.11 -8.08 -15.73
N MET A 55 -18.06 -7.68 -15.03
CA MET A 55 -16.79 -7.27 -15.64
C MET A 55 -16.12 -8.44 -16.39
N GLU A 56 -16.09 -9.64 -15.79
CA GLU A 56 -15.58 -10.86 -16.45
C GLU A 56 -16.39 -11.22 -17.70
N ALA A 57 -17.70 -11.02 -17.65
CA ALA A 57 -18.58 -11.19 -18.80
C ALA A 57 -18.43 -10.09 -19.87
N LYS A 58 -17.59 -9.07 -19.62
CA LYS A 58 -17.41 -7.88 -20.48
C LYS A 58 -18.72 -7.17 -20.78
N ASP A 59 -19.58 -7.08 -19.77
CA ASP A 59 -20.82 -6.32 -19.84
C ASP A 59 -20.49 -4.84 -20.11
N PRO A 60 -20.94 -4.25 -21.24
CA PRO A 60 -20.65 -2.85 -21.56
C PRO A 60 -21.29 -1.85 -20.58
N GLU A 61 -22.26 -2.28 -19.77
CA GLU A 61 -22.89 -1.46 -18.72
C GLU A 61 -22.18 -1.59 -17.37
N ALA A 62 -21.13 -2.40 -17.25
CA ALA A 62 -20.38 -2.53 -16.01
C ALA A 62 -19.51 -1.29 -15.76
N ASP A 63 -19.66 -0.69 -14.57
CA ASP A 63 -18.73 0.34 -14.07
C ASP A 63 -17.36 -0.32 -13.82
N GLU A 64 -16.41 -0.20 -14.77
CA GLU A 64 -15.05 -0.73 -14.58
C GLU A 64 -14.22 0.25 -13.73
N PRO A 65 -13.77 -0.16 -12.52
CA PRO A 65 -12.96 0.69 -11.68
C PRO A 65 -11.55 0.81 -12.27
N LEU A 66 -10.94 1.97 -12.04
CA LEU A 66 -9.54 2.21 -12.38
C LEU A 66 -8.62 1.27 -11.59
N PHE A 67 -8.88 1.13 -10.28
CA PHE A 67 -8.12 0.30 -9.35
C PHE A 67 -9.04 -0.21 -8.25
N TRP A 68 -8.75 -1.38 -7.67
CA TRP A 68 -9.49 -1.90 -6.52
C TRP A 68 -8.56 -2.67 -5.58
N TRP A 69 -8.91 -2.71 -4.30
CA TRP A 69 -8.16 -3.42 -3.27
C TRP A 69 -9.07 -3.95 -2.16
N MET A 70 -8.56 -4.94 -1.43
CA MET A 70 -9.21 -5.50 -0.26
C MET A 70 -8.97 -4.64 0.97
N THR A 71 -10.02 -4.47 1.78
CA THR A 71 -9.97 -3.66 3.00
C THR A 71 -10.87 -4.26 4.09
N ARG A 72 -10.72 -3.76 5.32
CA ARG A 72 -11.56 -4.09 6.47
C ARG A 72 -12.18 -2.87 7.12
N HIS A 73 -13.43 -3.04 7.53
CA HIS A 73 -14.14 -2.00 8.25
C HIS A 73 -13.71 -1.98 9.72
N GLU A 74 -12.68 -1.24 10.11
CA GLU A 74 -12.40 -0.94 11.52
C GLU A 74 -13.19 0.31 11.99
N VAL A 75 -13.89 0.19 13.13
CA VAL A 75 -14.60 1.29 13.80
C VAL A 75 -13.61 2.19 14.57
N THR A 76 -12.55 1.60 15.11
CA THR A 76 -11.44 2.34 15.72
C THR A 76 -10.40 2.70 14.68
N LYS A 77 -10.22 4.01 14.44
CA LYS A 77 -9.16 4.50 13.54
C LYS A 77 -7.78 4.16 14.09
N ARG A 78 -7.11 3.15 13.54
CA ARG A 78 -5.65 3.06 13.64
C ARG A 78 -5.07 4.21 12.83
N LYS A 79 -4.22 5.06 13.44
CA LYS A 79 -3.62 6.25 12.78
C LYS A 79 -2.63 5.93 11.66
N THR A 80 -2.54 4.69 11.22
CA THR A 80 -1.55 4.26 10.22
C THR A 80 -2.29 3.85 8.97
N VAL A 81 -2.31 4.74 7.98
CA VAL A 81 -2.64 4.36 6.60
C VAL A 81 -1.57 3.36 6.17
N GLN A 82 -1.97 2.10 5.98
CA GLN A 82 -1.08 1.04 5.49
C GLN A 82 -1.16 1.00 3.97
N LEU A 83 -0.51 1.97 3.33
CA LEU A 83 -0.39 1.98 1.89
C LEU A 83 0.77 1.08 1.47
N ASP A 84 0.47 -0.03 0.81
CA ASP A 84 1.49 -0.90 0.22
C ASP A 84 2.08 -0.25 -1.04
N MET A 85 3.40 -0.35 -1.17
CA MET A 85 4.15 0.12 -2.32
C MET A 85 3.76 -0.57 -3.61
N GLU A 86 3.30 -1.81 -3.53
CA GLU A 86 2.83 -2.54 -4.70
C GLU A 86 1.56 -1.89 -5.26
N SER A 87 0.58 -1.60 -4.41
CA SER A 87 -0.66 -0.90 -4.80
C SER A 87 -0.38 0.49 -5.38
N LEU A 88 0.54 1.25 -4.80
CA LEU A 88 0.96 2.54 -5.35
C LEU A 88 1.60 2.42 -6.74
N SER A 89 2.43 1.39 -6.93
CA SER A 89 3.09 1.14 -8.21
C SER A 89 2.08 0.73 -9.27
N GLN A 90 1.10 -0.09 -8.91
CA GLN A 90 0.01 -0.51 -9.81
C GLN A 90 -0.85 0.69 -10.22
N LEU A 91 -1.29 1.51 -9.26
CA LEU A 91 -2.05 2.74 -9.56
C LEU A 91 -1.26 3.66 -10.49
N PHE A 92 0.04 3.88 -10.23
CA PHE A 92 0.89 4.71 -11.09
C PHE A 92 0.91 4.27 -12.57
N VAL A 93 0.88 2.95 -12.81
CA VAL A 93 0.82 2.37 -14.16
C VAL A 93 -0.58 2.53 -14.75
N GLN A 94 -1.64 2.28 -13.98
CA GLN A 94 -3.02 2.41 -14.45
C GLN A 94 -3.43 3.85 -14.78
N LEU A 95 -2.79 4.84 -14.17
CA LEU A 95 -2.98 6.26 -14.51
C LEU A 95 -2.29 6.68 -15.82
N GLU A 96 -1.64 5.75 -16.52
CA GLU A 96 -1.02 6.05 -17.82
C GLU A 96 -2.03 6.41 -18.91
N GLY A 97 -1.67 7.38 -19.75
CA GLY A 97 -2.48 7.80 -20.91
C GLY A 97 -3.66 8.72 -20.57
N ARG A 98 -3.92 8.97 -19.28
CA ARG A 98 -4.99 9.86 -18.82
C ARG A 98 -4.68 11.32 -19.14
N GLU A 99 -5.70 12.05 -19.57
CA GLU A 99 -5.58 13.45 -20.05
C GLU A 99 -6.07 14.47 -19.03
N GLU A 100 -6.87 14.02 -18.07
CA GLU A 100 -7.42 14.82 -17.00
C GLU A 100 -6.27 15.40 -16.16
N ILE A 101 -6.21 16.73 -16.05
CA ILE A 101 -5.11 17.47 -15.39
C ILE A 101 -4.90 16.96 -13.96
N GLN A 102 -5.98 16.73 -13.23
CA GLN A 102 -5.95 16.26 -11.84
C GLN A 102 -5.39 14.85 -11.73
N VAL A 103 -5.68 14.00 -12.72
CA VAL A 103 -5.12 12.64 -12.80
C VAL A 103 -3.63 12.67 -13.12
N ARG A 104 -3.21 13.58 -14.00
CA ARG A 104 -1.79 13.80 -14.30
C ARG A 104 -1.03 14.37 -13.10
N GLU A 105 -1.61 15.33 -12.38
CA GLU A 105 -1.08 15.87 -11.12
C GLU A 105 -0.90 14.75 -10.08
N LEU A 106 -1.91 13.90 -9.91
CA LEU A 106 -1.82 12.76 -9.01
C LEU A 106 -0.72 11.79 -9.42
N ARG A 107 -0.65 11.46 -10.72
CA ARG A 107 0.41 10.58 -11.26
C ARG A 107 1.79 11.17 -11.02
N TYR A 108 1.93 12.49 -11.09
CA TYR A 108 3.17 13.19 -10.77
C TYR A 108 3.52 13.08 -9.28
N VAL A 109 2.59 13.33 -8.35
CA VAL A 109 2.86 13.14 -6.91
C VAL A 109 3.19 11.68 -6.58
N LEU A 110 2.48 10.72 -7.17
CA LEU A 110 2.82 9.29 -7.07
C LEU A 110 4.25 9.03 -7.58
N CYS A 111 4.64 9.62 -8.70
CA CYS A 111 6.01 9.52 -9.22
C CYS A 111 7.03 10.03 -8.20
N LEU A 112 6.81 11.20 -7.59
CA LEU A 112 7.70 11.77 -6.57
C LEU A 112 7.82 10.86 -5.34
N LEU A 113 6.70 10.31 -4.86
CA LEU A 113 6.68 9.35 -3.75
C LEU A 113 7.45 8.06 -4.08
N LEU A 114 7.21 7.50 -5.26
CA LEU A 114 7.89 6.29 -5.74
C LEU A 114 9.39 6.51 -5.95
N MET A 115 9.80 7.70 -6.41
CA MET A 115 11.19 8.11 -6.52
C MET A 115 11.87 8.18 -5.14
N ARG A 116 11.23 8.82 -4.16
CA ARG A 116 11.75 8.89 -2.78
C ARG A 116 11.96 7.51 -2.17
N LYS A 117 11.08 6.56 -2.49
CA LYS A 117 11.17 5.14 -2.06
C LYS A 117 12.01 4.26 -3.01
N ARG A 118 12.73 4.85 -3.97
CA ARG A 118 13.61 4.17 -4.95
C ARG A 118 12.91 3.09 -5.80
N ARG A 119 11.59 3.18 -6.00
CA ARG A 119 10.82 2.27 -6.87
C ARG A 119 10.80 2.71 -8.33
N VAL A 120 11.11 3.97 -8.59
CA VAL A 120 11.16 4.58 -9.92
C VAL A 120 12.41 5.46 -9.98
N LYS A 121 13.08 5.50 -11.13
CA LYS A 121 14.26 6.35 -11.37
C LYS A 121 14.05 7.19 -12.62
N VAL A 122 14.36 8.49 -12.52
CA VAL A 122 14.40 9.39 -13.68
C VAL A 122 15.61 9.03 -14.54
N GLU A 123 15.37 8.74 -15.81
CA GLU A 123 16.43 8.58 -16.81
C GLU A 123 16.72 9.89 -17.54
N LYS A 124 15.67 10.64 -17.86
CA LYS A 124 15.79 11.88 -18.63
C LYS A 124 14.71 12.87 -18.24
N VAL A 125 15.03 14.15 -18.32
CA VAL A 125 14.06 15.24 -18.26
C VAL A 125 13.86 15.76 -19.68
N LEU A 126 12.62 15.82 -20.12
CA LEU A 126 12.20 16.30 -21.44
C LEU A 126 11.51 17.64 -21.26
N ARG A 127 11.82 18.59 -22.14
CA ARG A 127 11.18 19.92 -22.19
C ARG A 127 10.72 20.16 -23.61
N GLU A 128 9.41 20.15 -23.81
CA GLU A 128 8.77 20.25 -25.12
C GLU A 128 7.63 21.26 -25.03
N ASN A 129 7.58 22.25 -25.93
CA ASN A 129 6.48 23.24 -26.00
C ASN A 129 6.16 23.99 -24.69
N GLY A 130 7.16 24.17 -23.81
CA GLY A 130 6.96 24.82 -22.52
C GLY A 130 6.46 23.88 -21.40
N GLU A 131 6.26 22.60 -21.70
CA GLU A 131 5.94 21.56 -20.71
C GLU A 131 7.20 20.77 -20.36
N GLU A 132 7.41 20.53 -19.06
CA GLU A 132 8.46 19.65 -18.56
C GLU A 132 7.88 18.27 -18.23
N SER A 133 8.62 17.21 -18.53
CA SER A 133 8.22 15.84 -18.22
C SER A 133 9.43 14.99 -17.84
N PHE A 134 9.23 14.05 -16.94
CA PHE A 134 10.19 13.03 -16.60
C PHE A 134 9.97 11.79 -17.46
N LEU A 135 11.05 11.29 -18.04
CA LEU A 135 11.12 9.92 -18.53
C LEU A 135 11.68 9.06 -17.40
N VAL A 136 10.82 8.24 -16.81
CA VAL A 136 11.16 7.42 -15.65
C VAL A 136 11.11 5.94 -15.99
N LYS A 137 11.90 5.14 -15.28
CA LYS A 137 11.88 3.67 -15.38
C LYS A 137 11.70 3.02 -14.01
N ARG A 138 11.16 1.80 -14.01
CA ARG A 138 11.13 0.94 -12.83
C ARG A 138 12.43 0.13 -12.77
N PRO A 139 13.09 -0.08 -11.62
CA PRO A 139 14.31 -0.87 -11.55
C PRO A 139 14.13 -2.35 -11.92
N LYS A 140 12.93 -2.89 -11.69
CA LYS A 140 12.61 -4.31 -11.94
C LYS A 140 12.14 -4.60 -13.37
N GLU A 141 11.75 -3.57 -14.12
CA GLU A 141 11.14 -3.70 -15.46
C GLU A 141 11.77 -2.64 -16.38
N ASP A 142 12.21 -2.99 -17.59
CA ASP A 142 12.82 -2.01 -18.51
C ASP A 142 11.79 -1.08 -19.20
N GLN A 143 10.56 -1.04 -18.67
CA GLN A 143 9.50 -0.17 -19.15
C GLN A 143 9.74 1.27 -18.71
N ARG A 144 9.60 2.19 -19.68
CA ARG A 144 9.72 3.64 -19.48
C ARG A 144 8.34 4.28 -19.48
N TYR A 145 8.17 5.29 -18.64
CA TYR A 145 6.93 6.05 -18.46
C TYR A 145 7.23 7.55 -18.60
N LYS A 146 6.41 8.27 -19.36
CA LYS A 146 6.44 9.74 -19.44
C LYS A 146 5.48 10.30 -18.39
N VAL A 147 5.99 11.16 -17.51
CA VAL A 147 5.23 11.80 -16.43
C VAL A 147 5.40 13.30 -16.55
N TYR A 148 4.30 14.06 -16.72
CA TYR A 148 4.36 15.51 -16.76
C TYR A 148 4.74 16.08 -15.39
N VAL A 149 5.59 17.11 -15.40
CA VAL A 149 6.03 17.82 -14.19
C VAL A 149 5.08 18.97 -13.96
N TYR A 150 4.63 19.11 -12.72
CA TYR A 150 3.80 20.21 -12.27
C TYR A 150 4.55 20.96 -11.18
N ASP A 151 4.51 22.28 -11.24
CA ASP A 151 4.99 23.11 -10.14
C ASP A 151 3.84 23.24 -9.13
N PHE A 152 4.06 22.71 -7.93
CA PHE A 152 3.07 22.79 -6.85
C PHE A 152 3.51 23.86 -5.87
N GLU A 153 2.57 24.75 -5.53
CA GLU A 153 2.67 25.46 -4.26
C GLU A 153 2.70 24.42 -3.12
N PRO A 154 3.49 24.63 -2.05
CA PRO A 154 3.64 23.67 -0.97
C PRO A 154 2.31 23.17 -0.39
N GLU A 155 1.34 24.06 -0.24
CA GLU A 155 0.01 23.74 0.28
C GLU A 155 -0.73 22.75 -0.62
N ARG A 156 -0.58 22.88 -1.94
CA ARG A 156 -1.23 21.99 -2.91
C ARG A 156 -0.61 20.60 -2.89
N LEU A 157 0.70 20.51 -2.69
CA LEU A 157 1.39 19.23 -2.56
C LEU A 157 0.89 18.46 -1.32
N ASP A 158 0.77 19.16 -0.18
CA ASP A 158 0.26 18.59 1.07
C ASP A 158 -1.21 18.18 0.95
N GLU A 159 -2.04 18.95 0.26
CA GLU A 159 -3.43 18.57 -0.08
C GLU A 159 -3.48 17.25 -0.85
N VAL A 160 -2.73 17.15 -1.95
CA VAL A 160 -2.71 15.95 -2.82
C VAL A 160 -2.18 14.74 -2.05
N ARG A 161 -1.22 14.94 -1.15
CA ARG A 161 -0.69 13.90 -0.27
C ARG A 161 -1.74 13.43 0.74
N ALA A 162 -2.42 14.34 1.44
CA ALA A 162 -3.47 14.01 2.39
C ALA A 162 -4.65 13.30 1.69
N GLN A 163 -4.92 13.69 0.46
CA GLN A 163 -5.89 13.06 -0.43
C GLN A 163 -5.52 11.62 -0.78
N LEU A 164 -4.26 11.36 -1.17
CA LEU A 164 -3.74 10.01 -1.37
C LEU A 164 -3.90 9.13 -0.12
N GLN A 165 -3.60 9.68 1.05
CA GLN A 165 -3.78 8.96 2.32
C GLN A 165 -5.24 8.60 2.58
N ALA A 166 -6.16 9.54 2.36
CA ALA A 166 -7.59 9.33 2.56
C ALA A 166 -8.16 8.28 1.59
N ILE A 167 -7.69 8.26 0.33
CA ILE A 167 -8.07 7.25 -0.65
C ILE A 167 -7.71 5.86 -0.14
N PHE A 168 -6.49 5.66 0.33
CA PHE A 168 -5.97 4.33 0.66
C PHE A 168 -6.16 3.93 2.13
N ASP A 169 -6.90 4.71 2.90
CA ASP A 169 -7.17 4.40 4.29
C ASP A 169 -7.84 3.02 4.44
N GLY A 170 -7.27 2.16 5.29
CA GLY A 170 -7.71 0.79 5.50
C GLY A 170 -7.30 -0.25 4.45
N ALA A 171 -6.44 0.07 3.48
CA ALA A 171 -5.89 -0.95 2.56
C ALA A 171 -5.11 -2.04 3.34
N GLU A 172 -5.36 -3.32 3.05
CA GLU A 172 -4.60 -4.43 3.64
C GLU A 172 -3.25 -4.60 2.91
N GLY A 173 -2.11 -4.59 3.63
CA GLY A 173 -0.79 -4.87 3.03
C GLY A 173 0.34 -5.04 4.07
N PRO A 174 1.33 -5.94 3.83
CA PRO A 174 2.39 -6.25 4.80
C PRO A 174 3.45 -5.16 4.98
N ALA A 175 3.44 -4.10 4.14
CA ALA A 175 4.51 -3.09 4.06
C ALA A 175 3.97 -1.65 4.14
N GLY A 176 3.07 -1.37 5.09
CA GLY A 176 2.44 -0.06 5.25
C GLY A 176 3.45 1.08 5.47
N ILE A 177 3.45 2.09 4.59
CA ILE A 177 4.27 3.29 4.75
C ILE A 177 3.53 4.38 5.50
N ARG A 178 4.19 4.94 6.52
CA ARG A 178 3.82 6.25 7.07
C ARG A 178 4.13 7.33 6.05
N LEU A 179 3.08 7.93 5.49
CA LEU A 179 3.21 9.20 4.80
C LEU A 179 3.23 10.34 5.84
N SER A 180 4.18 10.39 6.79
CA SER A 180 4.31 11.54 7.71
C SER A 180 5.00 12.75 7.05
N ASP A 181 4.34 13.91 7.10
CA ASP A 181 4.94 15.21 6.78
C ASP A 181 6.04 15.52 7.81
N GLY A 182 7.28 15.62 7.35
CA GLY A 182 8.44 15.99 8.17
C GLY A 182 8.94 14.91 9.15
N GLU A 183 10.26 14.77 9.18
CA GLU A 183 11.09 14.06 10.16
C GLU A 183 10.99 12.51 10.31
N GLU A 184 12.13 11.89 9.93
CA GLU A 184 12.85 10.68 10.40
C GLU A 184 12.07 9.57 11.14
N SER A 185 12.35 8.27 10.95
CA SER A 185 13.66 7.67 10.80
C SER A 185 13.62 6.40 9.93
N ASP A 186 14.65 6.26 9.11
CA ASP A 186 15.24 4.96 8.77
C ASP A 186 15.55 4.22 10.08
N GLU A 187 15.18 2.94 10.17
CA GLU A 187 15.72 1.88 11.05
C GLU A 187 14.60 0.90 11.42
N ALA A 188 14.50 -0.19 10.64
CA ALA A 188 14.23 -1.54 11.14
C ALA A 188 14.08 -2.49 9.94
N ALA A 189 15.22 -2.95 9.42
CA ALA A 189 15.39 -4.34 8.95
C ALA A 189 16.83 -4.51 8.45
N SER A 190 17.80 -4.49 9.36
CA SER A 190 19.09 -5.12 9.12
C SER A 190 19.48 -5.92 10.35
N SER A 191 19.70 -7.21 10.10
CA SER A 191 20.62 -8.08 10.84
C SER A 191 20.20 -8.57 12.22
N VAL A 192 19.71 -9.81 12.31
CA VAL A 192 20.33 -10.82 13.19
C VAL A 192 20.25 -12.19 12.50
N GLU A 193 21.30 -12.53 11.73
CA GLU A 193 21.72 -13.91 11.55
C GLU A 193 23.18 -14.03 11.98
N GLY A 194 23.42 -14.92 12.95
CA GLY A 194 24.61 -15.76 13.09
C GLY A 194 25.95 -15.12 13.48
N THR A 195 26.46 -15.52 14.66
CA THR A 195 27.81 -16.13 14.85
C THR A 195 27.99 -16.40 16.37
N SER A 196 28.00 -17.66 16.82
CA SER A 196 29.14 -18.60 16.98
C SER A 196 29.59 -18.63 18.45
N ALA A 197 29.48 -19.79 19.13
CA ALA A 197 30.58 -20.66 19.61
C ALA A 197 31.37 -20.03 20.78
N ASP A 198 31.83 -20.68 21.85
CA ASP A 198 31.95 -22.07 22.32
C ASP A 198 32.75 -21.98 23.65
N GLU A 199 32.66 -23.00 24.52
CA GLU A 199 33.61 -23.34 25.62
C GLU A 199 33.77 -22.35 26.83
N THR A 200 34.03 -22.73 28.09
CA THR A 200 34.36 -24.00 28.79
C THR A 200 34.27 -23.81 30.33
N SER A 201 33.96 -24.90 31.03
CA SER A 201 34.58 -25.44 32.28
C SER A 201 34.59 -24.67 33.63
N SER A 202 34.00 -25.29 34.66
CA SER A 202 34.63 -25.85 35.90
C SER A 202 33.55 -25.98 37.02
N ASP A 203 33.14 -27.18 37.42
CA ASP A 203 33.74 -28.14 38.39
C ASP A 203 33.45 -27.78 39.85
N ASP A 204 32.65 -28.60 40.55
CA ASP A 204 32.87 -29.05 41.94
C ASP A 204 31.91 -30.23 42.28
N THR A 205 32.49 -31.38 42.64
CA THR A 205 31.91 -32.63 43.21
C THR A 205 32.58 -32.77 44.61
N PRO A 206 32.15 -33.54 45.65
CA PRO A 206 31.47 -34.84 45.59
C PRO A 206 30.60 -35.22 46.82
N GLU A 207 30.31 -36.53 46.96
CA GLU A 207 29.82 -37.34 48.11
C GLU A 207 28.52 -38.08 47.76
N ASP A 208 28.32 -39.37 48.02
CA ASP A 208 29.12 -40.45 48.59
C ASP A 208 28.38 -41.76 48.22
N THR A 209 29.08 -42.86 48.04
CA THR A 209 28.51 -44.20 47.85
C THR A 209 29.04 -45.09 48.97
N PRO A 210 28.21 -46.00 49.48
CA PRO A 210 28.70 -47.37 49.49
C PRO A 210 27.67 -48.42 49.03
N ASP A 211 28.20 -49.38 48.27
CA ASP A 211 27.69 -50.73 48.00
C ASP A 211 27.32 -51.53 49.25
N GLU A 212 26.24 -52.31 49.19
CA GLU A 212 26.10 -53.69 49.71
C GLU A 212 24.97 -54.37 48.89
N ASP A 213 25.23 -55.38 48.04
CA ASP A 213 25.39 -56.82 48.31
C ASP A 213 24.05 -57.61 48.30
N SER A 214 24.14 -58.84 47.76
CA SER A 214 23.22 -59.99 47.86
C SER A 214 22.00 -60.02 46.91
N LEU A 215 22.02 -60.83 45.83
CA LEU A 215 21.89 -62.30 45.74
C LEU A 215 20.43 -62.80 45.75
N ASP A 216 20.14 -63.56 44.69
CA ASP A 216 19.27 -64.74 44.57
C ASP A 216 17.73 -64.67 44.45
N GLU A 217 17.31 -65.30 43.35
CA GLU A 217 16.26 -66.34 43.17
C GLU A 217 14.75 -66.02 43.02
N GLU A 218 14.19 -66.83 42.09
CA GLU A 218 12.78 -67.14 41.76
C GLU A 218 12.04 -66.08 40.93
N GLU A 219 11.60 -66.32 39.67
CA GLU A 219 10.82 -67.45 39.12
C GLU A 219 11.02 -67.62 37.59
#